data_AF-A0A5J4QVZ4-F1
#
_entry.id   AF-A0A5J4QVZ4-F1
#
_cell.length_a   1.000
_cell.length_b   1.000
_cell.length_c   1.000
_cell.angle_alpha   90.00
_cell.angle_beta   90.00
_cell.angle_gamma   90.00
#
_symmetry.space_group_name_H-M   'P 1'
#
loop_
_entity.id
_entity.type
_entity.pdbx_description
1 polymer ?
#
loop_
_entity_poly.entity_id
_entity_poly.type
_entity_poly.pdbx_seq_one_letter_code
_entity_poly.pdbx_strand_id
1 'polypeptide(L)'
;AMMKKFRHIIEIALNKEWIYRNPFKEFKLQWQKVDRGYLTQAEIETMIDFQFEDKRMEKARDIFIFCTFTGLAYVDVKNLTNSHIQSSFDDKLWIKGKRKKNRYGIQYSLVEYSQNDFGKIQRKNERRFGASCLWHRTL
;
A
#
# COMPACT_ATOMS: atom_id res chain seq x y z
N ALA A 1 -20.34 8.53 -2.10
CA ALA A 1 -20.09 7.08 -1.88
C ALA A 1 -21.36 6.29 -1.52
N MET A 2 -22.23 6.82 -0.65
CA MET A 2 -23.48 6.17 -0.22
C MET A 2 -24.46 5.90 -1.38
N MET A 3 -24.69 6.89 -2.26
CA MET A 3 -25.60 6.75 -3.41
C MET A 3 -25.23 5.64 -4.40
N LYS A 4 -23.93 5.30 -4.53
CA LYS A 4 -23.49 4.14 -5.34
C LYS A 4 -23.98 2.83 -4.74
N LYS A 5 -23.86 2.68 -3.42
CA LYS A 5 -24.33 1.48 -2.70
C LYS A 5 -25.85 1.36 -2.79
N PHE A 6 -26.55 2.49 -2.64
CA PHE A 6 -28.01 2.49 -2.71
C PHE A 6 -28.53 2.16 -4.10
N ARG A 7 -27.91 2.71 -5.16
CA ARG A 7 -28.21 2.30 -6.55
C ARG A 7 -28.04 0.80 -6.76
N HIS A 8 -26.95 0.23 -6.25
CA HIS A 8 -26.70 -1.22 -6.37
C HIS A 8 -27.77 -2.06 -5.65
N ILE A 9 -28.23 -1.64 -4.46
CA ILE A 9 -29.32 -2.31 -3.74
C ILE A 9 -30.62 -2.25 -4.54
N ILE A 10 -30.94 -1.09 -5.12
CA ILE A 10 -32.13 -0.90 -5.97
C ILE A 10 -32.05 -1.75 -7.24
N GLU A 11 -30.87 -1.87 -7.87
CA GLU A 11 -30.64 -2.79 -8.99
C GLU A 11 -30.87 -4.25 -8.59
N ILE A 12 -30.39 -4.67 -7.42
CA ILE A 12 -30.67 -6.02 -6.90
C ILE A 12 -32.18 -6.23 -6.70
N ALA A 13 -32.89 -5.25 -6.15
CA ALA A 13 -34.33 -5.35 -5.91
C ALA A 13 -35.14 -5.39 -7.23
N LEU A 14 -34.72 -4.66 -8.26
CA LEU A 14 -35.31 -4.72 -9.60
C LEU A 14 -35.08 -6.09 -10.25
N ASN A 15 -33.85 -6.62 -10.17
CA ASN A 15 -33.51 -7.93 -10.73
C ASN A 15 -34.26 -9.08 -10.04
N LYS A 16 -34.68 -8.86 -8.78
CA LYS A 16 -35.51 -9.79 -8.01
C LYS A 16 -37.01 -9.51 -8.12
N GLU A 17 -37.41 -8.53 -8.94
CA GLU A 17 -38.79 -8.12 -9.15
C GLU A 17 -39.53 -7.67 -7.87
N TRP A 18 -38.80 -7.30 -6.81
CA TRP A 18 -39.39 -6.73 -5.59
C TRP A 18 -39.96 -5.33 -5.82
N ILE A 19 -39.42 -4.64 -6.82
CA ILE A 19 -39.88 -3.34 -7.31
C ILE A 19 -39.89 -3.39 -8.83
N TYR A 20 -40.84 -2.69 -9.45
CA TYR A 20 -41.04 -2.70 -10.91
C TYR A 20 -40.45 -1.48 -11.61
N ARG A 21 -40.08 -0.42 -10.86
CA ARG A 21 -39.55 0.83 -11.40
C ARG A 21 -38.33 1.26 -10.61
N ASN A 22 -37.32 1.78 -11.32
CA ASN A 22 -36.10 2.30 -10.71
C ASN A 22 -36.29 3.75 -10.24
N PRO A 23 -36.35 4.04 -8.93
CA PRO A 23 -36.50 5.40 -8.40
C PRO A 23 -35.29 6.32 -8.66
N PHE A 24 -34.15 5.78 -9.10
CA PHE A 24 -32.91 6.54 -9.38
C PHE A 24 -32.56 6.61 -10.87
N LYS A 25 -33.50 6.28 -11.75
CA LYS A 25 -33.26 6.26 -13.21
C LYS A 25 -32.73 7.59 -13.74
N GLU A 26 -33.26 8.70 -13.23
CA GLU A 26 -32.87 10.05 -13.66
C GLU A 26 -31.75 10.67 -12.81
N PHE A 27 -31.41 10.06 -11.68
CA PHE A 27 -30.37 10.58 -10.79
C PHE A 27 -28.98 10.40 -11.42
N LYS A 28 -28.34 11.50 -11.82
CA LYS A 28 -26.97 11.47 -12.34
C LYS A 28 -25.96 11.71 -11.21
N LEU A 29 -25.13 10.69 -10.94
CA LEU A 29 -24.00 10.83 -10.04
C LEU A 29 -22.95 11.73 -10.69
N GLN A 30 -22.86 12.99 -10.25
CA GLN A 30 -21.81 13.91 -10.66
C GLN A 30 -20.51 13.54 -9.94
N TRP A 31 -19.43 13.33 -10.70
CA TRP A 31 -18.09 13.13 -10.17
C TRP A 31 -17.32 14.42 -10.34
N GLN A 32 -17.05 15.12 -9.24
CA GLN A 32 -16.02 16.15 -9.27
C GLN A 32 -14.67 15.46 -9.18
N LYS A 33 -13.86 15.61 -10.23
CA LYS A 33 -12.47 15.17 -10.23
C LYS A 33 -11.71 16.10 -9.28
N VAL A 34 -11.49 15.64 -8.06
CA VAL A 34 -10.60 16.31 -7.13
C VAL A 34 -9.18 16.01 -7.60
N ASP A 35 -8.44 17.05 -7.95
CA ASP A 35 -7.01 16.92 -8.21
C ASP A 35 -6.29 16.58 -6.91
N ARG A 36 -5.46 15.56 -6.96
CA ARG A 36 -4.69 15.09 -5.81
C ARG A 36 -3.24 15.40 -6.12
N GLY A 37 -2.64 16.30 -5.36
CA GLY A 37 -1.21 16.52 -5.41
C GLY A 37 -0.44 15.21 -5.21
N TYR A 38 0.76 15.15 -5.77
CA TYR A 38 1.70 14.05 -5.59
C TYR A 38 3.01 14.61 -5.05
N LEU A 39 3.80 13.73 -4.44
CA LEU A 39 5.11 14.09 -3.91
C LEU A 39 6.14 14.06 -5.04
N THR A 40 6.94 15.10 -5.11
CA THR A 40 8.15 15.16 -5.93
C THR A 40 9.25 14.32 -5.31
N GLN A 41 10.24 13.96 -6.12
CA GLN A 41 11.40 13.19 -5.65
C GLN A 41 12.14 13.90 -4.49
N ALA A 42 12.31 15.23 -4.58
CA ALA A 42 12.96 16.03 -3.53
C ALA A 42 12.18 16.02 -2.20
N GLU A 43 10.84 16.02 -2.25
CA GLU A 43 10.00 15.92 -1.05
C GLU A 43 10.11 14.53 -0.41
N ILE A 44 10.22 13.47 -1.23
CA ILE A 44 10.44 12.10 -0.74
C ILE A 44 11.79 11.99 -0.05
N GLU A 45 12.86 12.53 -0.65
CA GLU A 45 14.20 12.56 -0.05
C GLU A 45 14.22 13.33 1.28
N THR A 46 13.55 14.48 1.32
CA THR A 46 13.40 15.26 2.56
C THR A 46 12.71 14.46 3.66
N MET A 47 11.66 13.70 3.32
CA MET A 47 10.98 12.83 4.29
C MET A 47 11.86 11.70 4.80
N ILE A 48 12.68 11.08 3.92
CA ILE A 48 13.60 10.00 4.29
C ILE A 48 14.61 10.51 5.32
N ASP A 49 15.18 11.70 5.11
CA ASP A 49 16.23 12.24 5.97
C ASP A 49 15.70 12.83 7.28
N PHE A 50 14.45 13.29 7.30
CA PHE A 50 13.80 13.88 8.47
C PHE A 50 13.88 12.94 9.68
N GLN A 51 14.15 13.47 10.87
CA GLN A 51 14.18 12.69 12.12
C GLN A 51 12.94 13.01 12.95
N PHE A 52 12.13 11.99 13.24
CA PHE A 52 11.00 12.16 14.16
C PHE A 52 11.44 11.84 15.59
N GLU A 53 10.91 12.57 16.56
CA GLU A 53 11.10 12.25 17.98
C GLU A 53 10.29 11.02 18.40
N ASP A 54 9.10 10.84 17.80
CA ASP A 54 8.23 9.69 18.05
C ASP A 54 8.54 8.51 17.11
N LYS A 55 8.95 7.38 17.70
CA LYS A 55 9.20 6.11 17.01
C LYS A 55 8.00 5.62 16.19
N ARG A 56 6.76 5.95 16.58
CA ARG A 56 5.56 5.60 15.82
C ARG A 56 5.51 6.33 14.48
N MET A 57 5.94 7.59 14.46
CA MET A 57 6.00 8.40 13.24
C MET A 57 7.14 7.95 12.32
N GLU A 58 8.30 7.58 12.89
CA GLU A 58 9.38 6.95 12.11
C GLU A 58 8.88 5.70 11.39
N LYS A 59 8.16 4.81 12.09
CA LYS A 59 7.59 3.61 11.49
C LYS A 59 6.55 3.93 10.42
N ALA A 60 5.72 4.96 10.61
CA ALA A 60 4.75 5.39 9.62
C ALA A 60 5.44 5.89 8.34
N ARG A 61 6.50 6.70 8.48
CA ARG A 61 7.36 7.13 7.35
C ARG A 61 7.95 5.92 6.63
N ASP A 62 8.61 5.02 7.35
CA ASP A 62 9.30 3.88 6.73
C ASP A 62 8.33 3.01 5.92
N ILE A 63 7.12 2.76 6.44
CA ILE A 63 6.08 2.03 5.72
C ILE A 63 5.59 2.82 4.50
N PHE A 64 5.40 4.13 4.63
CA PHE A 64 4.94 4.99 3.53
C PHE A 64 5.94 5.04 2.38
N ILE A 65 7.22 5.23 2.70
CA ILE A 65 8.33 5.25 1.74
C ILE A 65 8.44 3.90 1.03
N PHE A 66 8.36 2.80 1.79
CA PHE A 66 8.31 1.45 1.22
C PHE A 66 7.13 1.25 0.25
N CYS A 67 5.94 1.71 0.60
CA CYS A 67 4.76 1.64 -0.29
C CYS A 67 4.94 2.48 -1.55
N THR A 68 5.63 3.62 -1.45
CA THR A 68 5.87 4.54 -2.57
C THR A 68 6.77 3.90 -3.63
N PHE A 69 7.78 3.13 -3.20
CA PHE A 69 8.71 2.48 -4.13
C PHE A 69 8.23 1.14 -4.65
N THR A 70 7.55 0.35 -3.81
CA THR A 70 7.04 -0.95 -4.24
C THR A 70 5.67 -0.85 -4.94
N GLY A 71 4.96 0.28 -4.79
CA GLY A 71 3.58 0.43 -5.24
C GLY A 71 2.58 -0.45 -4.47
N LEU A 72 3.01 -1.10 -3.39
CA LEU A 72 2.16 -1.94 -2.56
C LEU A 72 1.18 -1.08 -1.77
N ALA A 73 -0.08 -1.52 -1.69
CA ALA A 73 -1.01 -0.89 -0.77
C ALA A 73 -0.60 -1.22 0.67
N TYR A 74 -0.79 -0.25 1.59
CA TYR A 74 -0.53 -0.44 3.02
C TYR A 74 -1.11 -1.76 3.57
N VAL A 75 -2.33 -2.11 3.15
CA VAL A 75 -2.98 -3.34 3.62
C VAL A 75 -2.27 -4.61 3.15
N ASP A 76 -1.65 -4.58 1.98
CA ASP A 76 -0.88 -5.68 1.42
C ASP A 76 0.48 -5.78 2.16
N VAL A 77 1.14 -4.64 2.43
CA VAL A 77 2.36 -4.57 3.26
C VAL A 77 2.11 -5.06 4.69
N LYS A 78 0.98 -4.69 5.29
CA LYS A 78 0.59 -5.13 6.64
C LYS A 78 0.43 -6.65 6.76
N ASN A 79 0.00 -7.32 5.68
CA ASN A 79 -0.17 -8.77 5.68
C ASN A 79 1.06 -9.51 5.12
N LEU A 80 2.14 -8.78 4.81
CA LEU A 80 3.37 -9.37 4.32
C LEU A 80 4.02 -10.19 5.44
N THR A 81 4.49 -11.38 5.07
CA THR A 81 5.20 -12.31 5.96
C THR A 81 6.44 -12.81 5.25
N ASN A 82 7.39 -13.39 6.00
CA ASN A 82 8.65 -13.86 5.42
C ASN A 82 8.46 -14.90 4.31
N SER A 83 7.39 -15.70 4.35
CA SER A 83 7.05 -16.67 3.29
C SER A 83 6.70 -16.02 1.94
N HIS A 84 6.35 -14.73 1.94
CA HIS A 84 6.08 -13.98 0.71
C HIS A 84 7.36 -13.45 0.05
N ILE A 85 8.50 -13.51 0.74
CA ILE A 85 9.78 -13.08 0.18
C ILE A 85 10.54 -14.30 -0.29
N GLN A 86 10.95 -14.25 -1.55
CA GLN A 86 11.65 -15.33 -2.22
C GLN A 86 12.91 -14.78 -2.88
N SER A 87 14.04 -15.43 -2.64
CA SER A 87 15.25 -15.23 -3.42
C SER A 87 15.07 -15.89 -4.79
N SER A 88 15.33 -15.14 -5.86
CA SER A 88 15.38 -15.70 -7.22
C SER A 88 16.81 -16.14 -7.54
N PHE A 89 16.98 -16.76 -8.71
CA PHE A 89 18.26 -17.24 -9.23
C PHE A 89 19.31 -16.13 -9.43
N ASP A 90 18.86 -14.87 -9.50
CA ASP A 90 19.71 -13.69 -9.74
C ASP A 90 20.21 -13.02 -8.43
N ASP A 91 20.14 -13.70 -7.28
CA ASP A 91 20.36 -13.13 -5.92
C ASP A 91 19.45 -11.93 -5.57
N LYS A 92 18.40 -11.73 -6.37
CA LYS A 92 17.41 -10.68 -6.17
C LYS A 92 16.30 -11.17 -5.26
N LEU A 93 15.91 -10.35 -4.29
CA LEU A 93 14.75 -10.60 -3.44
C LEU A 93 13.47 -10.14 -4.14
N TRP A 94 12.46 -11.00 -4.11
CA TRP A 94 11.14 -10.74 -4.69
C TRP A 94 10.06 -10.91 -3.66
N ILE A 95 9.09 -9.99 -3.65
CA ILE A 95 7.83 -10.15 -2.92
C ILE A 95 6.82 -10.78 -3.85
N LYS A 96 6.36 -11.99 -3.53
CA LYS A 96 5.26 -12.68 -4.23
C LYS A 96 4.09 -12.90 -3.28
N GLY A 97 2.89 -12.59 -3.73
CA GLY A 97 1.69 -12.74 -2.92
C GLY A 97 0.40 -12.53 -3.70
N LYS A 98 -0.71 -12.41 -2.98
CA LYS A 98 -2.02 -12.08 -3.56
C LYS A 98 -2.57 -10.81 -2.91
N ARG A 99 -3.13 -9.92 -3.73
CA ARG A 99 -3.76 -8.67 -3.26
C ARG A 99 -4.96 -8.94 -2.37
N LYS A 100 -5.11 -8.18 -1.28
CA LYS A 100 -6.30 -8.33 -0.42
C LYS A 100 -7.61 -7.94 -1.13
N LYS A 101 -7.57 -6.88 -1.96
CA LYS A 101 -8.78 -6.31 -2.58
C LYS A 101 -9.45 -7.24 -3.58
N ASN A 102 -8.67 -7.87 -4.45
CA ASN A 102 -9.17 -8.63 -5.61
C ASN A 102 -8.47 -9.99 -5.81
N ARG A 103 -7.60 -10.40 -4.87
CA ARG A 103 -6.88 -11.68 -4.87
C ARG A 103 -5.97 -11.95 -6.06
N TYR A 104 -5.73 -10.97 -6.95
CA TYR A 104 -4.77 -11.12 -8.04
C TYR A 104 -3.36 -11.34 -7.49
N GLY A 105 -2.62 -12.20 -8.18
CA GLY A 105 -1.20 -12.44 -7.92
C GLY A 105 -0.39 -11.18 -8.16
N ILE A 106 0.56 -10.92 -7.28
CA ILE A 106 1.50 -9.82 -7.37
C ILE A 106 2.92 -10.34 -7.21
N GLN A 107 3.84 -9.75 -7.97
CA GLN A 107 5.27 -9.99 -7.86
C GLN A 107 5.99 -8.64 -7.98
N TYR A 108 6.78 -8.28 -6.97
CA TYR A 108 7.56 -7.04 -6.93
C TYR A 108 9.03 -7.36 -6.66
N SER A 109 9.92 -6.74 -7.42
CA SER A 109 11.36 -6.82 -7.16
C SER A 109 11.71 -5.83 -6.05
N LEU A 110 12.46 -6.29 -5.04
CA LEU A 110 12.98 -5.42 -3.97
C LEU A 110 14.27 -4.69 -4.38
N VAL A 111 14.76 -4.91 -5.60
CA VAL A 111 16.09 -4.49 -6.05
C VAL A 111 16.14 -3.04 -6.57
N GLU A 112 14.99 -2.43 -6.85
CA GLU A 112 14.96 -1.09 -7.47
C GLU A 112 15.09 0.08 -6.50
N TYR A 113 15.40 -0.17 -5.23
CA TYR A 113 15.87 0.90 -4.34
C TYR A 113 17.36 0.75 -4.05
N SER A 114 18.11 1.59 -4.78
CA SER A 114 19.51 1.98 -4.58
C SER A 114 20.10 1.49 -3.26
N GLN A 115 21.14 0.68 -3.38
CA GLN A 115 21.99 0.18 -2.29
C GLN A 115 22.49 1.29 -1.34
N ASN A 116 22.31 2.57 -1.67
CA ASN A 116 22.74 3.73 -0.88
C ASN A 116 21.72 4.22 0.18
N ASP A 117 20.40 4.10 -0.03
CA ASP A 117 19.41 4.73 0.87
C ASP A 117 18.68 3.74 1.78
N PHE A 118 18.47 2.48 1.36
CA PHE A 118 18.10 1.43 2.30
C PHE A 118 19.16 1.27 3.39
N GLY A 119 20.44 1.43 3.04
CA GLY A 119 21.55 1.44 3.98
C GLY A 119 21.54 2.63 4.97
N LYS A 120 20.84 3.73 4.68
CA LYS A 120 20.64 4.83 5.66
C LYS A 120 19.49 4.53 6.62
N ILE A 121 18.42 3.91 6.12
CA ILE A 121 17.28 3.44 6.94
C ILE A 121 17.72 2.24 7.82
N GLN A 122 18.54 1.33 7.30
CA GLN A 122 19.15 0.22 8.05
C GLN A 122 20.16 0.72 9.10
N ARG A 123 21.10 1.61 8.73
CA ARG A 123 22.15 2.09 9.67
C ARG A 123 21.63 2.99 10.79
N LYS A 124 20.52 3.72 10.60
CA LYS A 124 19.86 4.45 11.70
C LYS A 124 19.04 3.52 12.61
N ASN A 125 18.55 2.38 12.10
CA ASN A 125 17.69 1.47 12.86
C ASN A 125 18.45 0.43 13.71
N GLU A 126 19.70 0.09 13.39
CA GLU A 126 20.50 -0.89 14.14
C GLU A 126 20.78 -0.50 15.61
N ARG A 127 20.79 0.80 15.96
CA ARG A 127 21.01 1.25 17.36
C ARG A 127 19.74 1.47 18.18
N ARG A 128 18.54 1.45 17.56
CA ARG A 128 17.30 1.89 18.25
C ARG A 128 16.11 0.95 18.13
N PHE A 129 16.18 -0.06 17.27
CA PHE A 129 15.16 -1.09 17.14
C PHE A 129 15.64 -2.39 17.79
N GLY A 130 15.48 -2.47 19.11
CA GLY A 130 15.56 -3.74 19.82
C GLY A 130 14.59 -4.75 19.19
N ALA A 131 15.15 -5.84 18.67
CA ALA A 131 14.57 -7.17 18.45
C ALA A 131 13.15 -7.33 17.83
N SER A 132 12.49 -6.28 17.32
CA SER A 132 11.08 -6.35 16.84
C SER A 132 10.88 -5.92 15.38
N CYS A 133 11.97 -5.61 14.66
CA CYS A 133 11.91 -5.51 13.21
C CYS A 133 11.94 -6.92 12.61
N LEU A 134 10.83 -7.33 12.00
CA LEU A 134 10.61 -8.59 11.29
C LEU A 134 11.61 -8.89 10.14
N TRP A 135 12.61 -8.04 9.94
CA TRP A 135 13.51 -8.07 8.80
C TRP A 135 14.98 -8.34 9.14
N HIS A 136 15.31 -8.70 10.39
CA HIS A 136 16.71 -8.96 10.82
C HIS A 136 16.93 -10.33 11.50
N ARG A 137 16.02 -11.30 11.35
CA ARG A 137 16.21 -12.65 11.95
C ARG A 137 16.27 -13.80 10.95
N THR A 138 16.45 -13.54 9.66
CA THR A 138 16.72 -14.60 8.68
C THR A 138 17.35 -14.01 7.41
N LEU A 139 18.53 -13.43 7.58
CA LEU A 139 19.60 -13.51 6.59
C LEU A 139 20.66 -14.44 7.17
#